data_AF-A0A951H3Z9-F1
#
_entry.id   AF-A0A951H3Z9-F1
#
_cell.length_a   1.000
_cell.length_b   1.000
_cell.length_c   1.000
_cell.angle_alpha   90.00
_cell.angle_beta   90.00
_cell.angle_gamma   90.00
#
_symmetry.space_group_name_H-M   'P 1'
#
loop_
_entity.id
_entity.type
_entity.pdbx_description
1 polymer ?
#
loop_
_entity_poly.entity_id
_entity_poly.type
_entity_poly.pdbx_seq_one_letter_code
_entity_poly.pdbx_strand_id
1 'polypeptide(L)'
;MAIAEIHVVLKPTLLDAQGATVHKALHQLGHTQVRNVRIGKYITVEVDDTLSDAALQEQLDQMCRQLLSNPVIEDYEITLDTAASAARATGTGVQEPLTAVTTPLVSATTTAPTVTTPAGLAAAANAPVSALAPSEQVAVGKVSPSAVGTPDPFAMDYDAYDALPANEQLALQQLAWQKHGGWIRQQLTERRAAWILCIGGEVVEAGSSLDSLPAEARRDQLGTSRNLVPWVFTQPTA
;
A
#
# COMPACT_ATOMS: atom_id res chain seq x y z
N MET A 1 -18.99 -18.33 21.88
CA MET A 1 -17.91 -17.57 21.24
C MET A 1 -18.55 -16.29 20.76
N ALA A 2 -18.15 -15.17 21.32
CA ALA A 2 -18.64 -13.86 20.92
C ALA A 2 -17.90 -13.39 19.67
N ILE A 3 -18.54 -12.48 18.95
CA ILE A 3 -17.97 -11.85 17.77
C ILE A 3 -17.87 -10.36 18.07
N ALA A 4 -16.66 -9.82 17.98
CA ALA A 4 -16.41 -8.39 18.07
C ALA A 4 -16.27 -7.81 16.65
N GLU A 5 -17.06 -6.80 16.35
CA GLU A 5 -17.02 -6.03 15.11
C GLU A 5 -16.35 -4.69 15.39
N ILE A 6 -15.22 -4.43 14.72
CA ILE A 6 -14.38 -3.26 14.96
C ILE A 6 -14.31 -2.45 13.67
N HIS A 7 -14.86 -1.23 13.73
CA HIS A 7 -14.81 -0.26 12.65
C HIS A 7 -13.69 0.73 12.93
N VAL A 8 -12.70 0.82 12.04
CA VAL A 8 -11.58 1.78 12.17
C VAL A 8 -11.65 2.79 11.01
N VAL A 9 -11.71 4.08 11.33
CA VAL A 9 -11.85 5.16 10.34
C VAL A 9 -10.83 6.26 10.59
N LEU A 10 -10.34 6.92 9.54
CA LEU A 10 -9.51 8.12 9.70
C LEU A 10 -10.28 9.21 10.46
N LYS A 11 -9.60 9.93 11.36
CA LYS A 11 -10.16 11.07 12.11
C LYS A 11 -10.78 12.10 11.16
N PRO A 12 -11.92 12.74 11.51
CA PRO A 12 -12.68 13.61 10.60
C PRO A 12 -11.87 14.82 10.08
N THR A 13 -10.89 15.28 10.84
CA THR A 13 -9.97 16.39 10.51
C THR A 13 -8.92 16.03 9.46
N LEU A 14 -8.70 14.73 9.18
CA LEU A 14 -7.72 14.25 8.22
C LEU A 14 -8.37 13.96 6.86
N LEU A 15 -7.62 14.26 5.79
CA LEU A 15 -7.99 14.03 4.41
C LEU A 15 -7.74 12.57 4.01
N ASP A 16 -8.80 11.84 3.70
CA ASP A 16 -8.73 10.51 3.10
C ASP A 16 -8.48 10.60 1.59
N ALA A 17 -7.25 10.30 1.17
CA ALA A 17 -6.86 10.26 -0.24
C ALA A 17 -7.49 9.08 -1.02
N GLN A 18 -7.81 7.97 -0.35
CA GLN A 18 -8.44 6.81 -0.98
C GLN A 18 -9.93 7.09 -1.21
N GLY A 19 -10.64 7.56 -0.18
CA GLY A 19 -12.02 8.03 -0.28
C GLY A 19 -12.21 9.12 -1.33
N ALA A 20 -11.31 10.11 -1.40
CA ALA A 20 -11.34 11.14 -2.45
C ALA A 20 -11.17 10.57 -3.88
N THR A 21 -10.48 9.44 -4.03
CA THR A 21 -10.32 8.76 -5.33
C THR A 21 -11.59 8.01 -5.72
N VAL A 22 -12.20 7.27 -4.77
CA VAL A 22 -13.47 6.57 -4.99
C VAL A 22 -14.63 7.54 -5.20
N HIS A 23 -14.65 8.67 -4.49
CA HIS A 23 -15.62 9.76 -4.71
C HIS A 23 -15.63 10.26 -6.16
N LYS A 24 -14.45 10.52 -6.72
CA LYS A 24 -14.30 10.92 -8.13
C LYS A 24 -14.77 9.83 -9.10
N ALA A 25 -14.43 8.57 -8.83
CA ALA A 25 -14.88 7.44 -9.65
C ALA A 25 -16.40 7.30 -9.65
N LEU A 26 -17.06 7.45 -8.49
CA LEU A 26 -18.52 7.42 -8.39
C LEU A 26 -19.18 8.58 -9.17
N HIS A 27 -18.61 9.78 -9.11
CA HIS A 27 -19.08 10.92 -9.94
C HIS A 27 -18.92 10.65 -11.44
N GLN A 28 -17.82 10.05 -11.87
CA GLN A 28 -17.60 9.65 -13.28
C GLN A 28 -18.59 8.57 -13.75
N LEU A 29 -19.04 7.69 -12.86
CA LEU A 29 -20.11 6.71 -13.12
C LEU A 29 -21.53 7.32 -13.08
N GLY A 30 -21.66 8.63 -12.86
CA GLY A 30 -22.94 9.35 -12.84
C GLY A 30 -23.57 9.50 -11.45
N HIS A 31 -22.93 9.02 -10.37
CA HIS A 31 -23.44 9.16 -9.00
C HIS A 31 -23.09 10.53 -8.39
N THR A 32 -23.56 11.61 -9.01
CA THR A 32 -23.25 13.00 -8.63
C THR A 32 -23.83 13.43 -7.29
N GLN A 33 -24.81 12.68 -6.74
CA GLN A 33 -25.40 12.93 -5.43
C GLN A 33 -24.48 12.56 -4.25
N VAL A 34 -23.41 11.79 -4.49
CA VAL A 34 -22.45 11.42 -3.42
C VAL A 34 -21.63 12.65 -3.04
N ARG A 35 -21.80 13.13 -1.80
CA ARG A 35 -21.14 14.35 -1.30
C ARG A 35 -19.72 14.12 -0.79
N ASN A 36 -19.47 12.96 -0.18
CA ASN A 36 -18.18 12.58 0.37
C ASN A 36 -18.10 11.03 0.43
N VAL A 37 -16.89 10.49 0.39
CA VAL A 37 -16.61 9.06 0.64
C VAL A 37 -15.43 9.01 1.60
N ARG A 38 -15.56 8.21 2.66
CA ARG A 38 -14.45 7.85 3.55
C ARG A 38 -14.29 6.34 3.51
N ILE A 39 -13.04 5.89 3.50
CA ILE A 39 -12.66 4.48 3.54
C ILE A 39 -12.05 4.21 4.92
N GLY A 40 -12.39 3.05 5.46
CA GLY A 40 -11.92 2.57 6.75
C GLY A 40 -11.67 1.06 6.68
N LYS A 41 -11.23 0.49 7.81
CA LYS A 41 -11.07 -0.94 7.98
C LYS A 41 -12.30 -1.47 8.73
N TYR A 42 -12.74 -2.64 8.34
CA TYR A 42 -13.71 -3.43 9.08
C TYR A 42 -13.02 -4.72 9.51
N ILE A 43 -13.01 -5.01 10.81
CA ILE A 43 -12.27 -6.11 11.41
C ILE A 43 -13.24 -6.90 12.29
N THR A 44 -13.36 -8.19 12.03
CA THR A 44 -14.14 -9.12 12.86
C THR A 44 -13.18 -9.97 13.68
N VAL A 45 -13.40 -10.08 14.99
CA VAL A 45 -12.58 -10.88 15.90
C VAL A 45 -13.48 -11.87 16.63
N GLU A 46 -13.20 -13.15 16.47
CA GLU A 46 -13.87 -14.22 17.24
C GLU A 46 -13.11 -14.42 18.56
N VAL A 47 -13.84 -14.51 19.67
CA VAL A 47 -13.30 -14.55 21.03
C VAL A 47 -14.05 -15.55 21.90
N ASP A 48 -13.35 -16.17 22.84
CA ASP A 48 -13.95 -17.17 23.74
C ASP A 48 -14.77 -16.49 24.86
N ASP A 49 -15.97 -17.02 25.15
CA ASP A 49 -16.92 -16.52 26.18
C ASP A 49 -16.46 -16.83 27.62
N THR A 50 -15.15 -16.77 27.88
CA THR A 50 -14.55 -17.05 29.19
C THR A 50 -14.44 -15.81 30.07
N LEU A 51 -14.58 -14.63 29.48
CA LEU A 51 -14.52 -13.32 30.13
C LEU A 51 -15.91 -12.68 30.18
N SER A 52 -16.12 -11.79 31.15
CA SER A 52 -17.29 -10.91 31.14
C SER A 52 -17.18 -9.85 30.04
N ASP A 53 -18.32 -9.37 29.54
CA ASP A 53 -18.41 -8.36 28.47
C ASP A 53 -17.49 -7.16 28.74
N ALA A 54 -17.42 -6.68 29.99
CA ALA A 54 -16.55 -5.57 30.38
C ALA A 54 -15.05 -5.90 30.26
N ALA A 55 -14.61 -7.06 30.74
CA ALA A 55 -13.21 -7.49 30.63
C ALA A 55 -12.81 -7.78 29.17
N LEU A 56 -13.75 -8.34 28.39
CA LEU A 56 -13.58 -8.53 26.96
C LEU A 56 -13.44 -7.19 26.22
N GLN A 57 -14.27 -6.21 26.57
CA GLN A 57 -14.22 -4.88 25.96
C GLN A 57 -12.92 -4.13 26.30
N GLU A 58 -12.40 -4.23 27.52
CA GLU A 58 -11.07 -3.71 27.89
C GLU A 58 -9.95 -4.39 27.08
N GLN A 59 -10.00 -5.70 26.91
CA GLN A 59 -9.01 -6.44 26.11
C GLN A 59 -9.05 -6.04 24.63
N LEU A 60 -10.24 -5.89 24.05
CA LEU A 60 -10.41 -5.44 22.67
C LEU A 60 -9.97 -3.99 22.48
N ASP A 61 -10.24 -3.10 23.44
CA ASP A 61 -9.73 -1.71 23.43
C ASP A 61 -8.19 -1.69 23.46
N GLN A 62 -7.57 -2.53 24.29
CA GLN A 62 -6.11 -2.70 24.32
C GLN A 62 -5.56 -3.19 22.96
N MET A 63 -6.18 -4.21 22.35
CA MET A 63 -5.80 -4.71 21.02
C MET A 63 -5.96 -3.62 19.94
N CYS A 64 -7.01 -2.80 20.02
CA CYS A 64 -7.25 -1.69 19.11
C CYS A 64 -6.15 -0.62 19.21
N ARG A 65 -5.77 -0.21 20.42
CA ARG A 65 -4.71 0.79 20.65
C ARG A 65 -3.31 0.30 20.30
N GLN A 66 -3.03 -0.99 20.49
CA GLN A 66 -1.70 -1.55 20.29
C GLN A 66 -1.41 -1.92 18.83
N LEU A 67 -2.42 -2.33 18.06
CA LEU A 67 -2.20 -2.92 16.74
C LEU A 67 -3.27 -2.58 15.68
N LEU A 68 -4.57 -2.70 16.01
CA LEU A 68 -5.61 -2.68 14.98
C LEU A 68 -5.91 -1.25 14.44
N SER A 69 -5.62 -0.23 15.23
CA SER A 69 -5.76 1.19 14.88
C SER A 69 -4.49 1.98 15.20
N ASN A 70 -4.24 3.06 14.46
CA ASN A 70 -3.25 4.06 14.86
C ASN A 70 -3.96 5.23 15.59
N PRO A 71 -3.85 5.35 16.93
CA PRO A 71 -4.63 6.31 17.72
C PRO A 71 -4.35 7.79 17.39
N VAL A 72 -3.25 8.09 16.69
CA VAL A 72 -2.90 9.46 16.28
C VAL A 72 -3.76 9.92 15.08
N ILE A 73 -4.11 9.02 14.17
CA ILE A 73 -4.74 9.35 12.87
C ILE A 73 -6.08 8.65 12.62
N GLU A 74 -6.38 7.58 13.35
CA GLU A 74 -7.61 6.80 13.26
C GLU A 74 -8.42 6.92 14.57
N ASP A 75 -9.73 6.84 14.43
CA ASP A 75 -10.69 6.54 15.49
C ASP A 75 -11.23 5.12 15.25
N TYR A 76 -11.71 4.45 16.30
CA TYR A 76 -12.37 3.15 16.18
C TYR A 76 -13.61 3.05 17.05
N GLU A 77 -14.53 2.18 16.63
CA GLU A 77 -15.74 1.80 17.35
C GLU A 77 -15.78 0.27 17.44
N ILE A 78 -16.11 -0.25 18.62
CA ILE A 78 -16.18 -1.70 18.91
C ILE A 78 -17.64 -2.04 19.24
N THR A 79 -18.21 -2.95 18.48
CA THR A 79 -19.51 -3.56 18.75
C THR A 79 -19.32 -5.01 19.15
N LEU A 80 -19.97 -5.45 20.23
CA LEU A 80 -19.97 -6.84 20.68
C LEU A 80 -21.29 -7.50 20.27
N ASP A 81 -21.23 -8.52 19.41
CA ASP A 81 -22.34 -9.41 19.14
C ASP A 81 -22.18 -10.72 19.94
N THR A 82 -22.86 -10.76 21.08
CA THR A 82 -23.01 -11.96 21.92
C THR A 82 -24.20 -12.83 21.51
N ALA A 83 -25.07 -12.36 20.60
CA ALA A 83 -26.28 -13.07 20.14
C ALA A 83 -25.99 -14.03 18.96
N ALA A 84 -25.05 -13.69 18.07
CA ALA A 84 -24.61 -14.55 16.96
C ALA A 84 -24.07 -15.92 17.44
N SER A 85 -23.57 -15.98 18.68
CA SER A 85 -23.13 -17.21 19.37
C SER A 85 -24.26 -18.24 19.52
N ALA A 86 -25.48 -17.78 19.85
CA ALA A 86 -26.62 -18.67 20.13
C ALA A 86 -27.25 -19.25 18.85
N ALA A 87 -27.32 -18.47 17.78
CA ALA A 87 -28.03 -18.85 16.55
C ALA A 87 -27.28 -19.90 15.69
N ARG A 88 -25.95 -20.05 15.84
CA ARG A 88 -25.15 -21.01 15.06
C ARG A 88 -25.11 -22.42 15.65
N ALA A 89 -25.61 -22.62 16.88
CA ALA A 89 -25.59 -23.91 17.58
C ALA A 89 -26.86 -24.77 17.38
N THR A 90 -27.92 -24.23 16.74
CA THR A 90 -29.18 -24.96 16.49
C THR A 90 -29.66 -24.78 15.06
N GLY A 91 -29.39 -25.76 14.18
CA GLY A 91 -29.69 -25.65 12.75
C GLY A 91 -29.49 -26.91 11.91
N THR A 92 -29.86 -28.08 12.42
CA THR A 92 -29.80 -29.36 11.67
C THR A 92 -30.99 -29.51 10.71
N GLY A 93 -30.77 -29.34 9.40
CA GLY A 93 -31.75 -29.60 8.34
C GLY A 93 -32.92 -28.59 8.28
N VAL A 94 -33.60 -28.37 7.16
CA VAL A 94 -33.61 -29.06 5.86
C VAL A 94 -33.58 -28.02 4.74
N GLN A 95 -32.80 -28.26 3.69
CA GLN A 95 -32.83 -27.47 2.47
C GLN A 95 -33.65 -28.24 1.41
N GLU A 96 -34.91 -27.88 1.20
CA GLU A 96 -35.70 -28.35 0.05
C GLU A 96 -35.77 -27.26 -1.05
N PRO A 97 -35.82 -27.66 -2.34
CA PRO A 97 -35.62 -26.74 -3.45
C PRO A 97 -36.94 -26.08 -3.91
N LEU A 98 -36.93 -24.75 -4.08
CA LEU A 98 -38.02 -24.07 -4.78
C LEU A 98 -37.80 -24.17 -6.30
N THR A 99 -38.63 -25.01 -6.91
CA THR A 99 -38.69 -25.27 -8.36
C THR A 99 -39.11 -24.06 -9.18
N ALA A 100 -38.66 -24.06 -10.44
CA ALA A 100 -38.89 -23.02 -11.44
C ALA A 100 -40.36 -22.63 -11.66
N VAL A 101 -40.56 -21.37 -12.08
CA VAL A 101 -41.73 -20.98 -12.90
C VAL A 101 -41.24 -20.61 -14.31
N THR A 102 -41.84 -21.25 -15.32
CA THR A 102 -41.68 -20.95 -16.75
C THR A 102 -42.61 -19.78 -17.11
N THR A 103 -42.33 -18.86 -18.02
CA THR A 103 -42.49 -18.90 -19.51
C THR A 103 -42.40 -17.42 -20.01
N PRO A 104 -42.45 -17.08 -21.33
CA PRO A 104 -41.93 -17.76 -22.51
C PRO A 104 -40.97 -16.88 -23.37
N LEU A 105 -40.35 -17.55 -24.34
CA LEU A 105 -39.53 -17.05 -25.44
C LEU A 105 -40.27 -16.11 -26.42
N VAL A 106 -39.64 -15.00 -26.84
CA VAL A 106 -39.85 -14.40 -28.19
C VAL A 106 -38.53 -13.92 -28.81
N SER A 107 -38.47 -14.11 -30.13
CA SER A 107 -37.30 -14.11 -31.02
C SER A 107 -36.43 -12.84 -31.07
N ALA A 108 -35.11 -13.03 -31.16
CA ALA A 108 -34.19 -12.10 -31.79
C ALA A 108 -33.28 -12.87 -32.77
N THR A 109 -33.11 -12.34 -33.98
CA THR A 109 -32.50 -13.06 -35.11
C THR A 109 -30.98 -12.95 -35.12
N THR A 110 -30.32 -14.08 -35.36
CA THR A 110 -28.96 -14.28 -35.87
C THR A 110 -28.32 -13.08 -36.60
N THR A 111 -27.08 -12.71 -36.22
CA THR A 111 -25.90 -12.73 -37.13
C THR A 111 -24.59 -12.63 -36.33
N ALA A 112 -23.67 -13.56 -36.59
CA ALA A 112 -22.22 -13.51 -36.38
C ALA A 112 -21.59 -13.99 -37.73
N PRO A 113 -20.29 -13.77 -38.08
CA PRO A 113 -19.07 -13.81 -37.24
C PRO A 113 -18.18 -12.54 -37.48
N THR A 114 -16.92 -12.36 -37.04
CA THR A 114 -15.73 -13.25 -37.10
C THR A 114 -14.62 -12.84 -36.12
N VAL A 115 -13.89 -13.86 -35.66
CA VAL A 115 -12.72 -13.85 -34.76
C VAL A 115 -11.44 -13.32 -35.42
N THR A 116 -10.56 -12.66 -34.67
CA THR A 116 -9.09 -12.80 -34.82
C THR A 116 -8.39 -12.55 -33.47
N THR A 117 -7.57 -13.52 -33.05
CA THR A 117 -6.66 -13.50 -31.88
C THR A 117 -5.21 -13.54 -32.40
N PRO A 118 -4.20 -13.03 -31.67
CA PRO A 118 -3.32 -13.91 -30.86
C PRO A 118 -3.11 -13.35 -29.42
N ALA A 119 -3.06 -14.15 -28.34
CA ALA A 119 -1.99 -15.08 -27.90
C ALA A 119 -0.67 -14.37 -27.53
N GLY A 120 -0.09 -14.55 -26.32
CA GLY A 120 -0.57 -15.30 -25.13
C GLY A 120 0.50 -15.39 -24.00
N LEU A 121 0.16 -16.15 -22.93
CA LEU A 121 1.03 -16.73 -21.87
C LEU A 121 1.88 -15.77 -20.99
N ALA A 122 2.18 -16.03 -19.70
CA ALA A 122 1.90 -17.12 -18.74
C ALA A 122 1.96 -16.49 -17.31
N ALA A 123 1.06 -16.76 -16.34
CA ALA A 123 0.87 -17.96 -15.51
C ALA A 123 1.95 -18.23 -14.42
N ALA A 124 1.67 -17.80 -13.17
CA ALA A 124 2.06 -18.37 -11.86
C ALA A 124 1.73 -17.31 -10.76
N ALA A 125 1.35 -17.54 -9.50
CA ALA A 125 0.76 -18.62 -8.69
C ALA A 125 1.29 -18.43 -7.25
N ASN A 126 0.38 -18.38 -6.26
CA ASN A 126 0.58 -18.48 -4.80
C ASN A 126 1.21 -17.30 -4.00
N ALA A 127 0.50 -16.93 -2.93
CA ALA A 127 1.03 -16.27 -1.72
C ALA A 127 1.58 -17.36 -0.73
N PRO A 128 2.31 -17.02 0.36
CA PRO A 128 1.63 -16.53 1.57
C PRO A 128 2.41 -15.57 2.52
N VAL A 129 1.66 -14.70 3.21
CA VAL A 129 1.70 -14.39 4.67
C VAL A 129 2.95 -13.81 5.38
N SER A 130 2.67 -12.86 6.30
CA SER A 130 3.43 -12.40 7.50
C SER A 130 4.45 -11.25 7.47
N ALA A 131 3.94 -10.09 7.95
CA ALA A 131 4.35 -9.44 9.22
C ALA A 131 5.51 -8.40 9.29
N LEU A 132 5.34 -7.52 10.29
CA LEU A 132 6.24 -6.50 10.88
C LEU A 132 6.51 -5.18 10.12
N ALA A 133 5.84 -4.13 10.62
CA ALA A 133 6.37 -2.76 10.75
C ALA A 133 7.38 -2.70 11.95
N PRO A 134 8.16 -1.62 12.24
CA PRO A 134 7.92 -0.17 12.04
C PRO A 134 9.03 0.48 11.14
N SER A 135 9.27 1.80 11.03
CA SER A 135 8.86 3.01 11.79
C SER A 135 8.66 4.26 10.91
N GLU A 136 8.20 5.34 11.55
CA GLU A 136 8.43 6.77 11.26
C GLU A 136 8.95 7.19 9.87
N GLN A 137 8.06 7.78 9.08
CA GLN A 137 8.43 8.66 7.96
C GLN A 137 8.25 10.12 8.37
N VAL A 138 9.32 10.90 8.27
CA VAL A 138 9.25 12.38 8.33
C VAL A 138 8.36 12.87 7.19
N ALA A 139 7.34 13.66 7.51
CA ALA A 139 6.37 14.14 6.54
C ALA A 139 6.98 15.18 5.58
N VAL A 140 7.48 14.73 4.43
CA VAL A 140 7.84 15.63 3.32
C VAL A 140 6.60 16.01 2.53
N GLY A 141 6.51 17.30 2.18
CA GLY A 141 5.40 17.87 1.43
C GLY A 141 5.14 17.16 0.10
N LYS A 142 3.85 16.99 -0.21
CA LYS A 142 3.33 16.29 -1.39
C LYS A 142 3.61 17.05 -2.69
N VAL A 143 4.85 16.99 -3.19
CA VAL A 143 5.14 17.28 -4.61
C VAL A 143 4.53 16.17 -5.45
N SER A 144 3.57 16.53 -6.29
CA SER A 144 2.91 15.58 -7.20
C SER A 144 3.74 15.50 -8.49
N PRO A 145 4.31 14.33 -8.86
CA PRO A 145 4.96 14.19 -10.15
C PRO A 145 3.89 14.22 -11.23
N SER A 146 3.88 15.31 -12.00
CA SER A 146 3.06 15.42 -13.21
C SER A 146 3.80 14.76 -14.38
N ALA A 147 3.03 14.27 -15.35
CA ALA A 147 3.46 13.65 -16.60
C ALA A 147 4.12 12.24 -16.56
N VAL A 148 3.42 11.32 -17.23
CA VAL A 148 3.93 10.30 -18.17
C VAL A 148 5.19 9.52 -17.77
N GLY A 149 4.98 8.25 -17.41
CA GLY A 149 6.00 7.20 -17.56
C GLY A 149 7.27 7.40 -16.74
N THR A 150 7.13 7.62 -15.43
CA THR A 150 8.26 7.84 -14.51
C THR A 150 9.32 6.74 -14.67
N PRO A 151 10.53 7.06 -15.20
CA PRO A 151 11.57 6.06 -15.39
C PRO A 151 12.00 5.49 -14.03
N ASP A 152 12.71 4.37 -14.06
CA ASP A 152 13.39 3.93 -12.84
C ASP A 152 14.43 5.00 -12.45
N PRO A 153 14.47 5.50 -11.20
CA PRO A 153 15.41 6.54 -10.82
C PRO A 153 16.87 6.11 -11.01
N PHE A 154 17.17 4.80 -10.99
CA PHE A 154 18.52 4.30 -11.29
C PHE A 154 18.86 4.25 -12.79
N ALA A 155 17.85 4.33 -13.67
CA ALA A 155 18.01 4.34 -15.13
C ALA A 155 17.92 5.76 -15.73
N MET A 156 17.93 6.80 -14.90
CA MET A 156 17.81 8.19 -15.33
C MET A 156 19.14 8.76 -15.84
N ASP A 157 19.11 9.43 -16.99
CA ASP A 157 20.24 10.18 -17.54
C ASP A 157 20.71 11.29 -16.60
N TYR A 158 22.04 11.49 -16.52
CA TYR A 158 22.62 12.47 -15.60
C TYR A 158 22.29 13.92 -15.99
N ASP A 159 22.42 14.26 -17.27
CA ASP A 159 22.15 15.60 -17.82
C ASP A 159 20.68 16.00 -17.62
N ALA A 160 19.76 15.05 -17.83
CA ALA A 160 18.34 15.24 -17.60
C ALA A 160 17.99 15.46 -16.12
N TYR A 161 18.74 14.87 -15.19
CA TYR A 161 18.56 15.06 -13.74
C TYR A 161 19.14 16.39 -13.24
N ASP A 162 20.32 16.78 -13.74
CA ASP A 162 20.97 18.04 -13.37
C ASP A 162 20.13 19.26 -13.81
N ALA A 163 19.46 19.15 -14.97
CA ALA A 163 18.53 20.16 -15.47
C ALA A 163 17.22 20.30 -14.65
N LEU A 164 16.92 19.39 -13.71
CA LEU A 164 15.70 19.46 -12.90
C LEU A 164 15.81 20.47 -11.75
N PRO A 165 14.70 21.13 -11.37
CA PRO A 165 14.69 21.95 -10.17
C PRO A 165 14.79 21.07 -8.90
N ALA A 166 15.38 21.62 -7.84
CA ALA A 166 15.74 20.88 -6.63
C ALA A 166 14.57 20.14 -5.94
N ASN A 167 13.33 20.61 -6.09
CA ASN A 167 12.13 19.94 -5.60
C ASN A 167 11.83 18.62 -6.34
N GLU A 168 12.16 18.53 -7.63
CA GLU A 168 11.97 17.33 -8.44
C GLU A 168 13.13 16.34 -8.23
N GLN A 169 14.36 16.82 -8.10
CA GLN A 169 15.51 16.01 -7.68
C GLN A 169 15.24 15.33 -6.32
N LEU A 170 14.71 16.07 -5.33
CA LEU A 170 14.34 15.51 -4.02
C LEU A 170 13.21 14.47 -4.13
N ALA A 171 12.22 14.70 -5.00
CA ALA A 171 11.13 13.74 -5.24
C ALA A 171 11.66 12.43 -5.85
N LEU A 172 12.63 12.51 -6.77
CA LEU A 172 13.30 11.34 -7.34
C LEU A 172 14.15 10.58 -6.31
N GLN A 173 14.85 11.28 -5.41
CA GLN A 173 15.58 10.65 -4.31
C GLN A 173 14.64 9.87 -3.37
N GLN A 174 13.46 10.41 -3.08
CA GLN A 174 12.43 9.73 -2.30
C GLN A 174 11.85 8.53 -3.06
N LEU A 175 11.60 8.67 -4.36
CA LEU A 175 11.12 7.58 -5.21
C LEU A 175 12.13 6.42 -5.28
N ALA A 176 13.43 6.71 -5.31
CA ALA A 176 14.48 5.70 -5.25
C ALA A 176 14.44 4.92 -3.93
N TRP A 177 14.26 5.61 -2.80
CA TRP A 177 14.04 4.97 -1.50
C TRP A 177 12.73 4.14 -1.44
N GLN A 178 11.65 4.61 -2.07
CA GLN A 178 10.37 3.88 -2.11
C GLN A 178 10.44 2.62 -2.97
N LYS A 179 11.06 2.67 -4.15
CA LYS A 179 11.20 1.53 -5.06
C LYS A 179 12.27 0.54 -4.60
N HIS A 180 13.45 1.02 -4.24
CA HIS A 180 14.66 0.21 -4.03
C HIS A 180 15.10 0.10 -2.56
N GLY A 181 14.35 0.66 -1.62
CA GLY A 181 14.73 0.74 -0.20
C GLY A 181 15.02 -0.59 0.50
N GLY A 182 14.48 -1.71 0.01
CA GLY A 182 14.87 -3.05 0.47
C GLY A 182 16.30 -3.40 0.10
N TRP A 183 16.63 -3.27 -1.19
CA TRP A 183 17.97 -3.51 -1.74
C TRP A 183 19.01 -2.52 -1.18
N ILE A 184 18.66 -1.24 -1.05
CA ILE A 184 19.54 -0.21 -0.45
C ILE A 184 19.95 -0.61 0.97
N ARG A 185 18.98 -1.00 1.82
CA ARG A 185 19.27 -1.47 3.19
C ARG A 185 20.12 -2.73 3.20
N GLN A 186 19.78 -3.72 2.36
CA GLN A 186 20.57 -4.95 2.23
C GLN A 186 22.04 -4.65 1.89
N GLN A 187 22.30 -3.78 0.90
CA GLN A 187 23.67 -3.41 0.52
C GLN A 187 24.42 -2.66 1.63
N LEU A 188 23.76 -1.75 2.36
CA LEU A 188 24.35 -1.08 3.53
C LEU A 188 24.70 -2.07 4.65
N THR A 189 23.82 -3.04 4.92
CA THR A 189 24.02 -4.06 5.96
C THR A 189 25.09 -5.08 5.60
N GLU A 190 25.04 -5.69 4.40
CA GLU A 190 26.00 -6.69 3.93
C GLU A 190 27.43 -6.15 3.93
N ARG A 191 27.61 -4.91 3.49
CA ARG A 191 28.91 -4.24 3.40
C ARG A 191 29.38 -3.61 4.70
N ARG A 192 28.54 -3.61 5.75
CA ARG A 192 28.72 -2.84 7.00
C ARG A 192 29.11 -1.38 6.73
N ALA A 193 28.46 -0.77 5.74
CA ALA A 193 28.76 0.56 5.26
C ALA A 193 27.79 1.59 5.86
N ALA A 194 28.33 2.74 6.28
CA ALA A 194 27.54 3.90 6.67
C ALA A 194 26.89 4.57 5.46
N TRP A 195 27.51 4.44 4.28
CA TRP A 195 26.97 4.93 3.01
C TRP A 195 27.35 4.04 1.83
N ILE A 196 26.52 4.07 0.78
CA ILE A 196 26.80 3.49 -0.55
C ILE A 196 26.59 4.57 -1.63
N LEU A 197 27.43 4.53 -2.65
CA LEU A 197 27.27 5.24 -3.93
C LEU A 197 26.90 4.21 -4.99
N CYS A 198 25.78 4.43 -5.69
CA CYS A 198 25.31 3.55 -6.74
C CYS A 198 24.92 4.29 -8.02
N ILE A 199 25.08 3.62 -9.15
CA ILE A 199 24.85 4.14 -10.50
C ILE A 199 24.28 2.98 -11.32
N GLY A 200 23.14 3.16 -12.01
CA GLY A 200 22.55 2.10 -12.83
C GLY A 200 22.04 0.88 -12.05
N GLY A 201 21.86 0.99 -10.72
CA GLY A 201 21.54 -0.13 -9.84
C GLY A 201 22.74 -0.96 -9.37
N GLU A 202 23.97 -0.58 -9.74
CA GLU A 202 25.20 -1.17 -9.20
C GLU A 202 25.78 -0.31 -8.08
N VAL A 203 26.28 -0.95 -7.00
CA VAL A 203 27.08 -0.25 -5.97
C VAL A 203 28.50 -0.05 -6.51
N VAL A 204 28.89 1.20 -6.73
CA VAL A 204 30.19 1.60 -7.28
C VAL A 204 31.21 1.85 -6.17
N GLU A 205 30.78 2.44 -5.05
CA GLU A 205 31.63 2.75 -3.91
C GLU A 205 30.82 2.63 -2.60
N ALA A 206 31.49 2.36 -1.48
CA ALA A 206 30.86 2.26 -0.17
C ALA A 206 31.89 2.59 0.92
N GLY A 207 31.45 3.23 2.01
CA GLY A 207 32.33 3.64 3.11
C GLY A 207 31.72 3.39 4.48
N SER A 208 32.58 3.10 5.46
CA SER A 208 32.19 2.78 6.84
C SER A 208 32.02 4.00 7.76
N SER A 209 32.42 5.21 7.32
CA SER A 209 32.11 6.47 8.01
C SER A 209 31.57 7.51 7.04
N LEU A 210 30.74 8.42 7.54
CA LEU A 210 30.24 9.58 6.80
C LEU A 210 31.36 10.55 6.40
N ASP A 211 32.47 10.62 7.16
CA ASP A 211 33.64 11.43 6.81
C ASP A 211 34.33 11.00 5.51
N SER A 212 34.07 9.76 5.06
CA SER A 212 34.63 9.20 3.83
C SER A 212 33.73 9.40 2.60
N LEU A 213 32.65 10.17 2.71
CA LEU A 213 31.73 10.43 1.60
C LEU A 213 32.46 11.02 0.37
N PRO A 214 32.09 10.62 -0.85
CA PRO A 214 32.71 11.12 -2.07
C PRO A 214 32.32 12.59 -2.29
N ALA A 215 33.32 13.44 -2.51
CA ALA A 215 33.12 14.85 -2.85
C ALA A 215 32.23 15.03 -4.08
N GLU A 216 31.48 16.13 -4.13
CA GLU A 216 30.51 16.47 -5.20
C GLU A 216 31.13 16.31 -6.60
N ALA A 217 32.26 16.97 -6.87
CA ALA A 217 33.00 16.85 -8.13
C ALA A 217 33.36 15.41 -8.56
N ARG A 218 33.54 14.47 -7.62
CA ARG A 218 33.76 13.04 -7.93
C ARG A 218 32.46 12.36 -8.37
N ARG A 219 31.32 12.74 -7.75
CA ARG A 219 29.99 12.25 -8.14
C ARG A 219 29.63 12.79 -9.53
N ASP A 220 29.86 14.07 -9.79
CA ASP A 220 29.56 14.71 -11.08
C ASP A 220 30.40 14.10 -12.21
N GLN A 221 31.69 13.84 -11.95
CA GLN A 221 32.58 13.12 -12.87
C GLN A 221 32.04 11.72 -13.17
N LEU A 222 31.60 10.97 -12.14
CA LEU A 222 31.03 9.63 -12.32
C LEU A 222 29.71 9.68 -13.11
N GLY A 223 28.81 10.61 -12.77
CA GLY A 223 27.53 10.80 -13.45
C GLY A 223 27.71 11.14 -14.93
N THR A 224 28.59 12.09 -15.23
CA THR A 224 28.99 12.44 -16.61
C THR A 224 29.60 11.24 -17.34
N SER A 225 30.48 10.47 -16.69
CA SER A 225 31.19 9.35 -17.32
C SER A 225 30.31 8.14 -17.67
N ARG A 226 29.25 7.90 -16.90
CA ARG A 226 28.30 6.80 -17.10
C ARG A 226 26.95 7.25 -17.69
N ASN A 227 26.75 8.56 -17.88
CA ASN A 227 25.47 9.19 -18.22
C ASN A 227 24.29 8.69 -17.34
N LEU A 228 24.52 8.54 -16.04
CA LEU A 228 23.54 7.99 -15.09
C LEU A 228 23.67 8.67 -13.73
N VAL A 229 22.56 8.89 -13.03
CA VAL A 229 22.55 9.63 -11.76
C VAL A 229 23.39 8.93 -10.66
N PRO A 230 24.35 9.64 -10.02
CA PRO A 230 25.17 9.12 -8.93
C PRO A 230 24.44 9.23 -7.57
N TRP A 231 23.66 8.19 -7.26
CA TRP A 231 22.86 8.11 -6.04
C TRP A 231 23.71 7.73 -4.82
N VAL A 232 23.75 8.63 -3.82
CA VAL A 232 24.32 8.32 -2.49
C VAL A 232 23.18 8.03 -1.52
N PHE A 233 23.28 6.90 -0.83
CA PHE A 233 22.40 6.50 0.26
C PHE A 233 23.20 6.27 1.53
N THR A 234 22.78 6.87 2.62
CA THR A 234 23.34 6.64 3.96
C THR A 234 22.45 5.68 4.74
N GLN A 235 22.98 5.05 5.78
CA GLN A 235 22.11 4.47 6.82
C GLN A 235 21.27 5.60 7.44
N PRO A 236 19.99 5.34 7.79
CA PRO A 236 19.25 6.24 8.65
C PRO A 236 19.95 6.28 10.01
N THR A 237 20.32 7.48 10.46
CA THR A 237 20.83 7.69 11.82
C THR A 237 19.74 7.26 12.80
N ALA A 238 20.10 6.35 13.72
CA ALA A 238 19.21 5.88 14.79
C ALA A 238 19.09 6.91 15.93
#